data_AF-A0A2W6V6B0-F1
#
_entry.id   AF-A0A2W6V6B0-F1
#
_cell.length_a   1.000
_cell.length_b   1.000
_cell.length_c   1.000
_cell.angle_alpha   90.00
_cell.angle_beta   90.00
_cell.angle_gamma   90.00
#
_symmetry.space_group_name_H-M   'P 1'
#
loop_
_entity.id
_entity.type
_entity.pdbx_description
1 polymer ?
#
loop_
_entity_poly.entity_id
_entity_poly.type
_entity_poly.pdbx_seq_one_letter_code
_entity_poly.pdbx_strand_id
1 'polypeptide(L)'
;MTPPRIGAAMRGAALTLVLAAVPAAATESGMGRYMPGLFATPGAGIVPPAAGFYWQSSSFWYGGSAGRDFEIPNGNSIRLGMSADFLSSSFTGVWVPSNSADGLSFAVAGSLPVQFMKVDALDVRSDDVFGIGDIMVSPMVGYMSGKSFFNFGLRVFAPTGAYDRNRMANIGMNYWTFSPTLGFTWMDMAMGRDFSVLAGFDINTRNGATDYRSGNMFHADAIFTQSFPNRFGVGLFGSVLYQTSDDDGPLADRLDGFRGRSFAVGPVLRYTGGTEAAPLVVALSWAPEFGTRNRLSGDGVFLNISGSF
;
A
#
# COMPACT_ATOMS: atom_id res chain seq x y z
N MET A 1 -19.74 -33.98 -54.31
CA MET A 1 -19.34 -32.63 -53.86
C MET A 1 -18.63 -32.78 -52.52
N THR A 2 -17.46 -32.17 -52.36
CA THR A 2 -16.64 -32.23 -51.14
C THR A 2 -16.37 -30.80 -50.63
N PRO A 3 -16.47 -30.53 -49.33
CA PRO A 3 -16.21 -29.19 -48.79
C PRO A 3 -14.69 -28.90 -48.77
N PRO A 4 -14.25 -27.68 -49.10
CA PRO A 4 -12.84 -27.30 -49.01
C PRO A 4 -12.41 -27.12 -47.55
N ARG A 5 -11.19 -27.56 -47.21
CA ARG A 5 -10.56 -27.29 -45.91
C ARG A 5 -9.91 -25.91 -45.90
N ILE A 6 -10.42 -24.98 -45.11
CA ILE A 6 -9.76 -23.69 -44.86
C ILE A 6 -8.77 -23.87 -43.70
N GLY A 7 -7.48 -23.89 -44.03
CA GLY A 7 -6.40 -23.95 -43.04
C GLY A 7 -6.05 -22.57 -42.49
N ALA A 8 -6.68 -22.16 -41.38
CA ALA A 8 -6.39 -20.88 -40.72
C ALA A 8 -5.25 -21.03 -39.70
N ALA A 9 -4.00 -20.84 -40.13
CA ALA A 9 -2.85 -20.84 -39.24
C ALA A 9 -2.73 -19.51 -38.46
N MET A 10 -3.40 -19.41 -37.30
CA MET A 10 -3.21 -18.29 -36.36
C MET A 10 -1.78 -18.28 -35.83
N ARG A 11 -0.91 -17.46 -36.42
CA ARG A 11 0.37 -17.08 -35.83
C ARG A 11 0.11 -16.08 -34.71
N GLY A 12 0.11 -16.56 -33.47
CA GLY A 12 -0.01 -15.70 -32.29
C GLY A 12 1.16 -14.72 -32.22
N ALA A 13 0.87 -13.42 -32.33
CA ALA A 13 1.84 -12.37 -32.07
C ALA A 13 2.01 -12.23 -30.55
N ALA A 14 3.13 -12.76 -30.02
CA ALA A 14 3.50 -12.53 -28.62
C ALA A 14 3.86 -11.05 -28.44
N LEU A 15 2.98 -10.30 -27.77
CA LEU A 15 3.23 -8.90 -27.44
C LEU A 15 4.22 -8.81 -26.27
N THR A 16 5.51 -8.98 -26.56
CA THR A 16 6.59 -8.85 -25.58
C THR A 16 6.63 -7.43 -25.05
N LEU A 17 6.06 -7.21 -23.86
CA LEU A 17 6.05 -5.92 -23.19
C LEU A 17 7.46 -5.61 -22.67
N VAL A 18 8.27 -4.94 -23.49
CA VAL A 18 9.61 -4.48 -23.11
C VAL A 18 9.47 -3.34 -22.10
N LEU A 19 9.43 -3.70 -20.83
CA LEU A 19 9.58 -2.78 -19.69
C LEU A 19 10.99 -2.16 -19.76
N ALA A 20 11.07 -0.99 -20.39
CA ALA A 20 12.29 -0.18 -20.38
C ALA A 20 12.66 0.17 -18.93
N ALA A 21 13.92 -0.11 -18.55
CA ALA A 21 14.41 0.12 -17.20
C ALA A 21 14.65 1.61 -16.94
N VAL A 22 13.57 2.34 -16.66
CA VAL A 22 13.62 3.76 -16.25
C VAL A 22 14.38 3.86 -14.90
N PRO A 23 15.24 4.88 -14.71
CA PRO A 23 15.83 5.18 -13.40
C PRO A 23 14.75 5.71 -12.45
N ALA A 24 14.44 4.92 -11.43
CA ALA A 24 13.28 5.04 -10.55
C ALA A 24 13.52 5.96 -9.35
N ALA A 25 12.49 6.62 -8.76
CA ALA A 25 12.61 7.62 -7.67
C ALA A 25 12.00 7.32 -6.26
N ALA A 26 12.28 8.20 -5.29
CA ALA A 26 11.95 8.10 -3.85
C ALA A 26 11.81 9.49 -3.21
N THR A 27 11.30 9.52 -1.98
CA THR A 27 10.58 10.63 -1.27
C THR A 27 11.35 11.21 -0.08
N GLU A 28 10.93 12.37 0.46
CA GLU A 28 11.41 12.94 1.74
C GLU A 28 11.49 11.86 2.85
N SER A 29 12.57 11.88 3.62
CA SER A 29 12.97 10.91 4.65
C SER A 29 13.15 9.45 4.17
N GLY A 30 13.12 9.19 2.86
CA GLY A 30 13.32 7.85 2.30
C GLY A 30 12.17 6.87 2.55
N MET A 31 11.06 7.31 3.15
CA MET A 31 9.89 6.48 3.47
C MET A 31 8.62 7.22 3.02
N GLY A 32 7.73 6.53 2.30
CA GLY A 32 6.50 7.12 1.77
C GLY A 32 5.26 6.77 2.60
N ARG A 33 4.08 7.11 2.06
CA ARG A 33 2.80 6.63 2.63
C ARG A 33 2.54 5.15 2.37
N TYR A 34 3.14 4.61 1.30
CA TYR A 34 3.10 3.20 0.95
C TYR A 34 4.41 2.49 1.29
N MET A 35 4.28 1.24 1.74
CA MET A 35 5.34 0.27 1.96
C MET A 35 4.94 -1.05 1.28
N PRO A 36 5.87 -1.79 0.64
CA PRO A 36 5.55 -3.06 -0.02
C PRO A 36 4.77 -4.03 0.88
N GLY A 37 3.62 -4.52 0.40
CA GLY A 37 2.73 -5.43 1.13
C GLY A 37 1.63 -4.77 1.95
N LEU A 38 1.65 -3.44 2.13
CA LEU A 38 0.70 -2.70 2.97
C LEU A 38 -0.77 -2.87 2.55
N PHE A 39 -1.03 -3.06 1.25
CA PHE A 39 -2.39 -3.31 0.72
C PHE A 39 -2.54 -4.72 0.12
N ALA A 40 -1.64 -5.66 0.45
CA ALA A 40 -1.73 -7.07 0.06
C ALA A 40 -2.76 -7.83 0.93
N THR A 41 -4.03 -7.43 0.85
CA THR A 41 -5.14 -8.04 1.60
C THR A 41 -6.06 -8.87 0.70
N PRO A 42 -6.52 -10.05 1.15
CA PRO A 42 -7.60 -10.78 0.48
C PRO A 42 -8.86 -9.90 0.43
N GLY A 43 -9.56 -9.90 -0.70
CA GLY A 43 -10.73 -9.04 -0.93
C GLY A 43 -10.41 -7.56 -1.20
N ALA A 44 -9.17 -7.16 -1.50
CA ALA A 44 -8.82 -5.74 -1.74
C ALA A 44 -9.57 -5.06 -2.92
N GLY A 45 -10.19 -5.84 -3.81
CA GLY A 45 -11.11 -5.37 -4.85
C GLY A 45 -12.55 -5.11 -4.39
N ILE A 46 -12.94 -5.56 -3.20
CA ILE A 46 -14.33 -5.55 -2.71
C ILE A 46 -14.66 -4.24 -1.97
N VAL A 47 -15.61 -3.48 -2.50
CA VAL A 47 -16.42 -2.56 -1.67
C VAL A 47 -17.59 -3.38 -1.09
N PRO A 48 -17.90 -3.30 0.23
CA PRO A 48 -18.98 -4.11 0.79
C PRO A 48 -20.34 -3.76 0.13
N PRO A 49 -21.12 -4.76 -0.34
CA PRO A 49 -22.31 -4.51 -1.15
C PRO A 49 -23.59 -4.30 -0.35
N ALA A 50 -23.60 -4.64 0.94
CA ALA A 50 -24.75 -4.40 1.83
C ALA A 50 -24.57 -3.07 2.58
N ALA A 51 -25.68 -2.37 2.80
CA ALA A 51 -25.69 -1.10 3.52
C ALA A 51 -25.42 -1.30 5.01
N GLY A 52 -24.61 -0.43 5.62
CA GLY A 52 -24.25 -0.53 7.03
C GLY A 52 -22.92 0.12 7.38
N PHE A 53 -22.33 -0.34 8.49
CA PHE A 53 -21.01 0.07 8.97
C PHE A 53 -20.10 -1.15 9.11
N TYR A 54 -18.92 -1.05 8.53
CA TYR A 54 -17.87 -2.06 8.57
C TYR A 54 -16.62 -1.48 9.24
N TRP A 55 -15.75 -2.35 9.74
CA TRP A 55 -14.53 -1.95 10.41
C TRP A 55 -13.33 -2.81 10.00
N GLN A 56 -12.15 -2.20 10.01
CA GLN A 56 -10.87 -2.85 9.77
C GLN A 56 -9.81 -2.23 10.68
N SER A 57 -9.05 -3.09 11.37
CA SER A 57 -7.81 -2.74 12.03
C SER A 57 -6.64 -3.27 11.19
N SER A 58 -5.75 -2.39 10.78
CA SER A 58 -4.53 -2.73 10.03
C SER A 58 -3.32 -2.28 10.82
N SER A 59 -2.60 -3.23 11.41
CA SER A 59 -1.36 -2.99 12.15
C SER A 59 -0.16 -3.46 11.34
N PHE A 60 0.97 -2.78 11.49
CA PHE A 60 2.25 -3.26 10.97
C PHE A 60 3.43 -2.92 11.87
N TRP A 61 4.49 -3.72 11.74
CA TRP A 61 5.87 -3.34 12.03
C TRP A 61 6.66 -3.26 10.72
N TYR A 62 7.65 -2.39 10.68
CA TYR A 62 8.69 -2.37 9.66
C TYR A 62 10.03 -1.98 10.28
N GLY A 63 11.05 -2.80 10.03
CA GLY A 63 12.44 -2.49 10.35
C GLY A 63 13.23 -2.36 9.06
N GLY A 64 13.83 -1.20 8.82
CA GLY A 64 14.60 -0.94 7.60
C GLY A 64 15.84 -0.07 7.83
N SER A 65 16.83 -0.20 6.97
CA SER A 65 18.11 0.52 7.08
C SER A 65 18.69 0.92 5.72
N ALA A 66 19.63 1.87 5.73
CA ALA A 66 20.45 2.25 4.58
C ALA A 66 21.94 2.25 4.92
N GLY A 67 22.79 2.11 3.89
CA GLY A 67 24.24 2.11 4.05
C GLY A 67 24.79 3.39 4.67
N ARG A 68 25.93 3.30 5.37
CA ARG A 68 26.54 4.44 6.09
C ARG A 68 26.78 5.66 5.20
N ASP A 69 27.12 5.44 3.95
CA ASP A 69 27.47 6.48 2.98
C ASP A 69 26.27 6.92 2.10
N PHE A 70 25.05 6.45 2.40
CA PHE A 70 23.85 6.78 1.63
C PHE A 70 23.14 8.03 2.17
N GLU A 71 23.16 9.11 1.38
CA GLU A 71 22.52 10.40 1.70
C GLU A 71 20.98 10.33 1.58
N ILE A 72 20.27 10.64 2.66
CA ILE A 72 18.80 10.75 2.72
C ILE A 72 18.40 12.20 3.06
N PRO A 73 17.53 12.87 2.29
CA PRO A 73 16.96 14.15 2.65
C PRO A 73 15.92 13.94 3.75
N ASN A 74 16.12 14.48 4.94
CA ASN A 74 15.28 14.27 6.11
C ASN A 74 15.13 15.59 6.89
N GLY A 75 13.91 16.13 6.88
CA GLY A 75 13.64 17.46 7.41
C GLY A 75 14.47 18.53 6.69
N ASN A 76 15.09 19.43 7.45
CA ASN A 76 15.95 20.50 6.92
C ASN A 76 17.40 20.06 6.59
N SER A 77 17.67 18.75 6.49
CA SER A 77 19.04 18.22 6.48
C SER A 77 19.21 17.00 5.57
N ILE A 78 20.46 16.68 5.23
CA ILE A 78 20.83 15.35 4.76
C ILE A 78 21.31 14.52 5.95
N ARG A 79 20.90 13.26 5.97
CA ARG A 79 21.31 12.23 6.93
C ARG A 79 22.04 11.11 6.21
N LEU A 80 22.81 10.35 6.97
CA LEU A 80 23.66 9.24 6.52
C LEU A 80 23.41 8.04 7.42
N GLY A 81 23.53 6.81 6.89
CA GLY A 81 23.41 5.57 7.65
C GLY A 81 22.19 5.52 8.57
N MET A 82 21.01 5.81 8.03
CA MET A 82 19.76 5.78 8.79
C MET A 82 19.22 4.36 8.96
N SER A 83 18.61 4.10 10.11
CA SER A 83 17.70 2.97 10.32
C SER A 83 16.41 3.45 10.98
N ALA A 84 15.30 2.77 10.70
CA ALA A 84 14.00 3.07 11.30
C ALA A 84 13.27 1.80 11.74
N ASP A 85 12.71 1.86 12.94
CA ASP A 85 11.69 0.94 13.46
C ASP A 85 10.35 1.68 13.46
N PHE A 86 9.40 1.21 12.65
CA PHE A 86 8.10 1.86 12.48
C PHE A 86 6.95 0.89 12.82
N LEU A 87 6.20 1.22 13.86
CA LEU A 87 4.97 0.56 14.27
C LEU A 87 3.77 1.45 13.95
N SER A 88 2.75 0.87 13.32
CA SER A 88 1.47 1.54 13.04
C SER A 88 0.31 0.64 13.41
N SER A 89 -0.80 1.22 13.86
CA SER A 89 -2.11 0.56 14.00
C SER A 89 -3.20 1.52 13.53
N SER A 90 -3.76 1.22 12.36
CA SER A 90 -4.74 2.05 11.68
C SER A 90 -6.15 1.51 11.89
N PHE A 91 -7.00 2.31 12.53
CA PHE A 91 -8.40 1.98 12.78
C PHE A 91 -9.27 2.62 11.71
N THR A 92 -9.88 1.79 10.87
CA THR A 92 -10.67 2.20 9.71
C THR A 92 -12.13 1.87 9.90
N GLY A 93 -12.99 2.88 9.86
CA GLY A 93 -14.44 2.72 9.71
C GLY A 93 -14.85 2.91 8.26
N VAL A 94 -15.80 2.11 7.78
CA VAL A 94 -16.35 2.21 6.42
C VAL A 94 -17.88 2.27 6.49
N TRP A 95 -18.46 3.30 5.87
CA TRP A 95 -19.91 3.47 5.76
C TRP A 95 -20.39 3.18 4.35
N VAL A 96 -21.46 2.37 4.24
CA VAL A 96 -22.12 2.01 2.99
C VAL A 96 -23.59 2.48 3.06
N PRO A 97 -23.99 3.52 2.29
CA PRO A 97 -25.39 3.93 2.18
C PRO A 97 -26.28 2.89 1.45
N SER A 98 -27.60 3.04 1.61
CA SER A 98 -28.63 2.11 1.12
C SER A 98 -28.98 2.21 -0.38
N ASN A 99 -28.12 2.80 -1.20
CA ASN A 99 -28.36 3.07 -2.62
C ASN A 99 -27.54 2.16 -3.56
N SER A 100 -27.58 0.85 -3.33
CA SER A 100 -27.06 -0.15 -4.28
C SER A 100 -28.00 -0.31 -5.49
N ALA A 101 -27.47 -0.13 -6.71
CA ALA A 101 -28.04 -0.73 -7.91
C ALA A 101 -27.42 -2.12 -8.13
N ASP A 102 -27.97 -2.96 -9.02
CA ASP A 102 -27.50 -4.33 -9.21
C ASP A 102 -25.99 -4.41 -9.50
N GLY A 103 -25.26 -5.04 -8.57
CA GLY A 103 -23.80 -5.17 -8.62
C GLY A 103 -23.01 -3.88 -8.32
N LEU A 104 -23.64 -2.71 -8.14
CA LEU A 104 -22.96 -1.45 -7.84
C LEU A 104 -23.01 -1.10 -6.35
N SER A 105 -21.89 -0.62 -5.82
CA SER A 105 -21.74 -0.22 -4.42
C SER A 105 -20.99 1.10 -4.31
N PHE A 106 -21.28 1.88 -3.27
CA PHE A 106 -20.54 3.09 -2.92
C PHE A 106 -20.25 3.07 -1.42
N ALA A 107 -19.05 3.51 -1.03
CA ALA A 107 -18.69 3.62 0.36
C ALA A 107 -17.80 4.84 0.63
N VAL A 108 -17.77 5.27 1.88
CA VAL A 108 -16.77 6.22 2.39
C VAL A 108 -16.05 5.57 3.57
N ALA A 109 -14.73 5.46 3.46
CA ALA A 109 -13.86 5.01 4.54
C ALA A 109 -13.18 6.21 5.22
N GLY A 110 -12.97 6.12 6.52
CA GLY A 110 -12.12 7.02 7.31
C GLY A 110 -11.18 6.20 8.18
N SER A 111 -9.88 6.53 8.19
CA SER A 111 -8.85 5.79 8.91
C SER A 111 -8.00 6.71 9.80
N LEU A 112 -7.84 6.31 11.06
CA LEU A 112 -7.02 6.99 12.06
C LEU A 112 -5.84 6.08 12.46
N PRO A 113 -4.59 6.42 12.08
CA PRO A 113 -3.41 5.68 12.50
C PRO A 113 -2.89 6.16 13.86
N VAL A 114 -2.63 5.21 14.76
CA VAL A 114 -1.81 5.41 15.97
C VAL A 114 -0.44 4.77 15.71
N GLN A 115 0.63 5.54 15.93
CA GLN A 115 1.96 5.23 15.39
C GLN A 115 3.08 5.48 16.40
N PHE A 116 4.10 4.62 16.36
CA PHE A 116 5.40 4.81 16.98
C PHE A 116 6.48 4.68 15.92
N MET A 117 7.39 5.64 15.82
CA MET A 117 8.56 5.55 14.95
C MET A 117 9.81 5.91 15.74
N LYS A 118 10.82 5.05 15.69
CA LYS A 118 12.20 5.34 16.12
C LYS A 118 13.09 5.43 14.90
N VAL A 119 14.01 6.40 14.89
CA VAL A 119 14.99 6.60 13.82
C VAL A 119 16.37 6.81 14.43
N ASP A 120 17.34 6.04 13.97
CA ASP A 120 18.76 6.21 14.30
C ASP A 120 19.54 6.67 13.07
N ALA A 121 20.67 7.34 13.28
CA ALA A 121 21.59 7.78 12.23
C ALA A 121 23.06 7.60 12.67
N LEU A 122 23.84 6.89 11.85
CA LEU A 122 25.26 6.57 12.07
C LEU A 122 25.59 5.93 13.45
N ASP A 123 24.61 5.33 14.12
CA ASP A 123 24.67 4.78 15.49
C ASP A 123 25.02 5.81 16.60
N VAL A 124 25.01 7.11 16.29
CA VAL A 124 25.43 8.19 17.21
C VAL A 124 24.32 9.19 17.52
N ARG A 125 23.19 9.13 16.81
CA ARG A 125 21.99 9.93 17.08
C ARG A 125 20.76 9.06 16.95
N SER A 126 19.88 9.12 17.94
CA SER A 126 18.53 8.53 17.94
C SER A 126 17.49 9.65 18.05
N ASP A 127 16.29 9.40 17.56
CA ASP A 127 15.10 10.24 17.71
C ASP A 127 13.86 9.34 17.66
N ASP A 128 12.78 9.70 18.34
CA ASP A 128 11.55 8.92 18.33
C ASP A 128 10.28 9.78 18.49
N VAL A 129 9.16 9.21 18.05
CA VAL A 129 7.84 9.84 18.19
C VAL A 129 6.74 8.79 18.35
N PHE A 130 5.86 9.02 19.32
CA PHE A 130 4.57 8.34 19.44
C PHE A 130 3.43 9.35 19.24
N GLY A 131 2.35 8.94 18.58
CA GLY A 131 1.15 9.77 18.46
C GLY A 131 0.16 9.28 17.41
N ILE A 132 -0.73 10.19 17.00
CA ILE A 132 -1.61 9.99 15.84
C ILE A 132 -0.84 10.42 14.58
N GLY A 133 -0.94 9.63 13.52
CA GLY A 133 -0.35 9.94 12.21
C GLY A 133 -1.31 10.73 11.31
N ASP A 134 -1.02 10.78 10.01
CA ASP A 134 -1.89 11.44 9.04
C ASP A 134 -3.21 10.68 8.81
N ILE A 135 -4.34 11.33 9.12
CA ILE A 135 -5.69 10.80 8.91
C ILE A 135 -5.98 10.65 7.42
N MET A 136 -6.60 9.52 7.04
CA MET A 136 -7.03 9.23 5.67
C MET A 136 -8.56 9.21 5.55
N VAL A 137 -9.10 9.83 4.51
CA VAL A 137 -10.49 9.65 4.06
C VAL A 137 -10.49 9.09 2.64
N SER A 138 -11.40 8.17 2.32
CA SER A 138 -11.49 7.57 0.98
C SER A 138 -12.94 7.28 0.57
N PRO A 139 -13.57 8.11 -0.28
CA PRO A 139 -14.69 7.66 -1.10
C PRO A 139 -14.23 6.55 -2.07
N MET A 140 -15.12 5.60 -2.35
CA MET A 140 -14.89 4.51 -3.30
C MET A 140 -16.20 4.02 -3.93
N VAL A 141 -16.12 3.57 -5.18
CA VAL A 141 -17.19 2.86 -5.89
C VAL A 141 -16.74 1.43 -6.20
N GLY A 142 -17.64 0.48 -6.04
CA GLY A 142 -17.43 -0.93 -6.34
C GLY A 142 -18.37 -1.43 -7.42
N TYR A 143 -17.92 -2.41 -8.20
CA TYR A 143 -18.74 -3.19 -9.13
C TYR A 143 -18.47 -4.69 -8.98
N MET A 144 -19.53 -5.48 -8.84
CA MET A 144 -19.50 -6.94 -8.71
C MET A 144 -20.16 -7.60 -9.92
N SER A 145 -19.51 -8.62 -10.46
CA SER A 145 -20.04 -9.47 -11.53
C SER A 145 -19.65 -10.94 -11.27
N GLY A 146 -20.59 -11.71 -10.74
CA GLY A 146 -20.38 -13.12 -10.39
C GLY A 146 -19.33 -13.32 -9.29
N LYS A 147 -18.15 -13.82 -9.67
CA LYS A 147 -16.99 -14.03 -8.78
C LYS A 147 -15.95 -12.89 -8.84
N SER A 148 -16.17 -11.90 -9.71
CA SER A 148 -15.25 -10.78 -9.93
C SER A 148 -15.79 -9.51 -9.27
N PHE A 149 -14.92 -8.81 -8.57
CA PHE A 149 -15.17 -7.53 -7.91
C PHE A 149 -14.12 -6.53 -8.39
N PHE A 150 -14.55 -5.30 -8.60
CA PHE A 150 -13.71 -4.17 -9.00
C PHE A 150 -13.99 -3.01 -8.07
N ASN A 151 -12.99 -2.18 -7.78
CA ASN A 151 -13.23 -0.87 -7.20
C ASN A 151 -12.39 0.23 -7.84
N PHE A 152 -12.91 1.44 -7.77
CA PHE A 152 -12.15 2.67 -7.95
C PHE A 152 -12.35 3.54 -6.71
N GLY A 153 -11.27 4.09 -6.17
CA GLY A 153 -11.29 4.93 -4.98
C GLY A 153 -10.34 6.11 -5.09
N LEU A 154 -10.46 7.05 -4.16
CA LEU A 154 -9.51 8.13 -3.99
C LEU A 154 -9.20 8.27 -2.50
N ARG A 155 -8.00 7.85 -2.09
CA ARG A 155 -7.50 8.07 -0.73
C ARG A 155 -6.93 9.48 -0.63
N VAL A 156 -7.42 10.26 0.32
CA VAL A 156 -6.94 11.60 0.65
C VAL A 156 -6.34 11.55 2.04
N PHE A 157 -5.04 11.81 2.15
CA PHE A 157 -4.32 11.88 3.42
C PHE A 157 -4.13 13.34 3.81
N ALA A 158 -4.61 13.70 5.01
CA ALA A 158 -4.49 15.03 5.58
C ALA A 158 -3.22 15.17 6.45
N PRO A 159 -2.45 16.27 6.33
CA PRO A 159 -1.27 16.53 7.15
C PRO A 159 -1.70 16.87 8.59
N THR A 160 -1.90 15.82 9.39
CA THR A 160 -2.48 15.88 10.75
C THR A 160 -1.62 15.15 11.78
N GLY A 161 -0.69 14.30 11.33
CA GLY A 161 0.26 13.61 12.19
C GLY A 161 1.40 14.51 12.67
N ALA A 162 2.07 14.09 13.74
CA ALA A 162 3.15 14.86 14.33
C ALA A 162 4.38 14.97 13.39
N TYR A 163 4.69 16.19 12.96
CA TYR A 163 5.86 16.54 12.13
C TYR A 163 6.66 17.72 12.73
N ASP A 164 7.99 17.61 12.71
CA ASP A 164 8.92 18.72 12.89
C ASP A 164 10.14 18.49 11.96
N ARG A 165 10.49 19.50 11.16
CA ARG A 165 11.62 19.48 10.21
C ARG A 165 13.00 19.36 10.87
N ASN A 166 13.09 19.51 12.20
CA ASN A 166 14.34 19.38 12.97
C ASN A 166 14.52 17.98 13.58
N ARG A 167 13.45 17.18 13.63
CA ARG A 167 13.46 15.78 14.04
C ARG A 167 13.83 14.86 12.88
N MET A 168 14.36 13.69 13.22
CA MET A 168 14.57 12.59 12.28
C MET A 168 13.32 11.71 12.17
N ALA A 169 12.68 11.42 13.30
CA ALA A 169 11.46 10.62 13.37
C ALA A 169 10.20 11.50 13.22
N ASN A 170 9.35 11.21 12.23
CA ASN A 170 8.12 11.94 11.94
C ASN A 170 7.04 10.97 11.45
N ILE A 171 5.81 11.13 11.95
CA ILE A 171 4.66 10.24 11.65
C ILE A 171 3.53 10.95 10.88
N GLY A 172 3.54 12.28 10.85
CA GLY A 172 2.89 13.06 9.80
C GLY A 172 3.89 13.41 8.70
N MET A 173 3.42 13.60 7.48
CA MET A 173 4.25 14.02 6.34
C MET A 173 4.27 15.54 6.11
N ASN A 174 3.39 16.30 6.78
CA ASN A 174 3.22 17.75 6.58
C ASN A 174 2.87 18.20 5.14
N TYR A 175 2.37 17.27 4.31
CA TYR A 175 1.78 17.55 3.00
C TYR A 175 0.54 16.68 2.75
N TRP A 176 -0.36 17.17 1.89
CA TRP A 176 -1.51 16.39 1.42
C TRP A 176 -1.07 15.38 0.36
N THR A 177 -1.65 14.18 0.39
CA THR A 177 -1.51 13.19 -0.68
C THR A 177 -2.87 12.78 -1.20
N PHE A 178 -3.00 12.79 -2.52
CA PHE A 178 -4.16 12.31 -3.26
C PHE A 178 -3.76 11.05 -4.01
N SER A 179 -4.32 9.90 -3.63
CA SER A 179 -3.98 8.60 -4.19
C SER A 179 -5.23 7.96 -4.79
N PRO A 180 -5.54 8.18 -6.09
CA PRO A 180 -6.49 7.36 -6.82
C PRO A 180 -6.04 5.89 -6.81
N THR A 181 -6.97 4.98 -6.55
CA THR A 181 -6.72 3.54 -6.45
C THR A 181 -7.65 2.75 -7.36
N LEU A 182 -7.14 1.63 -7.90
CA LEU A 182 -7.90 0.64 -8.64
C LEU A 182 -7.72 -0.73 -7.98
N GLY A 183 -8.83 -1.36 -7.62
CA GLY A 183 -8.86 -2.69 -7.02
C GLY A 183 -9.56 -3.72 -7.90
N PHE A 184 -9.09 -4.96 -7.82
CA PHE A 184 -9.70 -6.14 -8.42
C PHE A 184 -9.62 -7.32 -7.45
N THR A 185 -10.70 -8.09 -7.34
CA THR A 185 -10.70 -9.39 -6.65
C THR A 185 -11.45 -10.40 -7.51
N TRP A 186 -10.85 -11.56 -7.75
CA TRP A 186 -11.57 -12.77 -8.11
C TRP A 186 -11.66 -13.67 -6.87
N MET A 187 -12.87 -13.96 -6.41
CA MET A 187 -13.11 -14.77 -5.21
C MET A 187 -14.05 -15.94 -5.50
N ASP A 188 -13.59 -17.14 -5.18
CA ASP A 188 -14.36 -18.38 -5.29
C ASP A 188 -14.43 -19.05 -3.93
N MET A 189 -15.44 -18.67 -3.12
CA MET A 189 -15.65 -19.22 -1.79
C MET A 189 -15.83 -20.74 -1.78
N ALA A 190 -16.38 -21.33 -2.86
CA ALA A 190 -16.58 -22.78 -2.98
C ALA A 190 -15.26 -23.53 -3.25
N MET A 191 -14.31 -22.90 -3.96
CA MET A 191 -12.93 -23.41 -4.07
C MET A 191 -12.02 -22.92 -2.94
N GLY A 192 -12.48 -22.04 -2.06
CA GLY A 192 -11.69 -21.36 -1.03
C GLY A 192 -10.64 -20.38 -1.57
N ARG A 193 -10.76 -19.91 -2.82
CA ARG A 193 -9.71 -19.12 -3.50
C ARG A 193 -10.01 -17.63 -3.53
N ASP A 194 -8.96 -16.84 -3.33
CA ASP A 194 -8.93 -15.39 -3.54
C ASP A 194 -7.71 -15.06 -4.41
N PHE A 195 -7.91 -14.28 -5.47
CA PHE A 195 -6.86 -13.52 -6.13
C PHE A 195 -7.26 -12.05 -6.11
N SER A 196 -6.50 -11.22 -5.41
CA SER A 196 -6.77 -9.79 -5.28
C SER A 196 -5.58 -8.95 -5.73
N VAL A 197 -5.86 -7.80 -6.32
CA VAL A 197 -4.90 -6.79 -6.75
C VAL A 197 -5.40 -5.42 -6.31
N LEU A 198 -4.53 -4.60 -5.75
CA LEU A 198 -4.79 -3.17 -5.58
C LEU A 198 -3.60 -2.38 -6.11
N ALA A 199 -3.85 -1.42 -6.98
CA ALA A 199 -2.88 -0.43 -7.41
C ALA A 199 -3.29 0.98 -6.93
N GLY A 200 -2.31 1.85 -6.71
CA GLY A 200 -2.52 3.26 -6.40
C GLY A 200 -1.43 4.16 -6.97
N PHE A 201 -1.71 5.47 -7.00
CA PHE A 201 -0.79 6.47 -7.54
C PHE A 201 -0.79 7.72 -6.68
N ASP A 202 0.14 7.80 -5.73
CA ASP A 202 0.23 8.89 -4.76
C ASP A 202 0.71 10.19 -5.43
N ILE A 203 -0.11 11.25 -5.36
CA ILE A 203 0.22 12.59 -5.85
C ILE A 203 0.36 13.52 -4.64
N ASN A 204 1.56 14.06 -4.42
CA ASN A 204 1.91 14.82 -3.23
C ASN A 204 1.91 16.34 -3.49
N THR A 205 1.42 17.12 -2.51
CA THR A 205 1.67 18.56 -2.44
C THR A 205 3.05 18.86 -1.89
N ARG A 206 3.51 20.11 -1.99
CA ARG A 206 4.77 20.56 -1.35
C ARG A 206 4.63 20.58 0.17
N ASN A 207 5.69 20.16 0.87
CA ASN A 207 5.93 20.37 2.28
C ASN A 207 6.41 21.81 2.51
N GLY A 208 5.56 22.64 3.14
CA GLY A 208 5.87 24.05 3.39
C GLY A 208 6.94 24.30 4.45
N ALA A 209 7.34 23.29 5.24
CA ALA A 209 8.32 23.44 6.31
C ALA A 209 9.78 23.29 5.81
N THR A 210 9.98 22.53 4.73
CA THR A 210 11.29 22.17 4.15
C THR A 210 11.49 22.68 2.72
N ASP A 211 10.45 23.27 2.11
CA ASP A 211 10.39 23.62 0.69
C ASP A 211 10.72 22.43 -0.22
N TYR A 212 10.09 21.30 0.10
CA TYR A 212 10.37 20.01 -0.53
C TYR A 212 9.07 19.40 -1.08
N ARG A 213 9.12 18.80 -2.26
CA ARG A 213 7.98 18.09 -2.84
C ARG A 213 8.39 16.70 -3.30
N SER A 214 7.92 15.67 -2.59
CA SER A 214 8.07 14.29 -3.01
C SER A 214 7.33 14.02 -4.33
N GLY A 215 7.96 13.27 -5.23
CA GLY A 215 7.45 12.92 -6.54
C GLY A 215 6.22 12.01 -6.52
N ASN A 216 5.59 11.84 -7.69
CA ASN A 216 4.39 11.02 -7.83
C ASN A 216 4.72 9.53 -7.81
N MET A 217 4.03 8.74 -6.99
CA MET A 217 4.47 7.38 -6.63
C MET A 217 3.44 6.30 -6.96
N PHE A 218 3.77 5.42 -7.91
CA PHE A 218 2.99 4.23 -8.21
C PHE A 218 3.28 3.11 -7.19
N HIS A 219 2.23 2.45 -6.74
CA HIS A 219 2.32 1.20 -5.99
C HIS A 219 1.29 0.18 -6.50
N ALA A 220 1.62 -1.10 -6.36
CA ALA A 220 0.64 -2.17 -6.50
C ALA A 220 1.01 -3.38 -5.65
N ASP A 221 -0.01 -3.97 -5.02
CA ASP A 221 0.01 -5.25 -4.34
C ASP A 221 -0.85 -6.25 -5.11
N ALA A 222 -0.36 -7.47 -5.30
CA ALA A 222 -1.11 -8.59 -5.84
C ALA A 222 -0.95 -9.81 -4.93
N ILE A 223 -2.05 -10.42 -4.49
CA ILE A 223 -2.11 -11.53 -3.54
C ILE A 223 -2.95 -12.68 -4.09
N PHE A 224 -2.50 -13.91 -3.85
CA PHE A 224 -3.30 -15.12 -4.01
C PHE A 224 -3.39 -15.87 -2.67
N THR A 225 -4.58 -16.28 -2.26
CA THR A 225 -4.76 -17.18 -1.10
C THR A 225 -5.66 -18.38 -1.40
N GLN A 226 -5.34 -19.49 -0.73
CA GLN A 226 -6.14 -20.71 -0.67
C GLN A 226 -6.55 -20.94 0.79
N SER A 227 -7.85 -20.81 1.06
CA SER A 227 -8.49 -21.15 2.33
C SER A 227 -8.93 -22.62 2.35
N PHE A 228 -9.03 -23.20 3.54
CA PHE A 228 -9.34 -24.61 3.76
C PHE A 228 -10.56 -24.77 4.70
N PRO A 229 -11.24 -25.94 4.70
CA PRO A 229 -12.42 -26.18 5.54
C PRO A 229 -12.18 -26.04 7.06
N ASN A 230 -10.93 -26.09 7.51
CA ASN A 230 -10.54 -25.92 8.92
C ASN A 230 -10.44 -24.45 9.38
N ARG A 231 -11.00 -23.49 8.61
CA ARG A 231 -10.97 -22.03 8.82
C ARG A 231 -9.62 -21.32 8.58
N PHE A 232 -8.54 -22.05 8.37
CA PHE A 232 -7.24 -21.46 8.01
C PHE A 232 -7.07 -21.32 6.50
N GLY A 233 -6.13 -20.50 6.08
CA GLY A 233 -5.69 -20.37 4.70
C GLY A 233 -4.22 -19.95 4.62
N VAL A 234 -3.62 -20.20 3.46
CA VAL A 234 -2.24 -19.77 3.15
C VAL A 234 -2.23 -19.05 1.80
N GLY A 235 -1.23 -18.22 1.58
CA GLY A 235 -1.10 -17.46 0.34
C GLY A 235 0.30 -16.92 0.11
N LEU A 236 0.44 -16.26 -1.03
CA LEU A 236 1.62 -15.51 -1.44
C LEU A 236 1.15 -14.17 -2.01
N PHE A 237 1.94 -13.13 -1.79
CA PHE A 237 1.75 -11.84 -2.45
C PHE A 237 3.06 -11.36 -3.10
N GLY A 238 2.93 -10.43 -4.04
CA GLY A 238 4.01 -9.67 -4.64
C GLY A 238 3.64 -8.19 -4.73
N SER A 239 4.63 -7.34 -4.53
CA SER A 239 4.46 -5.89 -4.35
C SER A 239 5.48 -5.11 -5.17
N VAL A 240 5.07 -3.96 -5.69
CA VAL A 240 5.94 -3.00 -6.39
C VAL A 240 5.73 -1.60 -5.83
N LEU A 241 6.84 -0.92 -5.56
CA LEU A 241 6.90 0.49 -5.21
C LEU A 241 7.83 1.26 -6.17
N TYR A 242 7.25 2.14 -6.97
CA TYR A 242 7.97 2.83 -8.05
C TYR A 242 7.53 4.29 -8.16
N GLN A 243 8.42 5.24 -7.85
CA GLN A 243 8.15 6.66 -8.09
C GLN A 243 8.49 7.06 -9.52
N THR A 244 7.57 7.82 -10.12
CA THR A 244 7.50 8.13 -11.55
C THR A 244 8.00 9.51 -11.93
N SER A 245 8.15 10.41 -10.95
CA SER A 245 8.83 11.70 -11.11
C SER A 245 9.92 11.85 -10.06
N ASP A 246 10.84 12.77 -10.33
CA ASP A 246 11.74 13.34 -9.33
C ASP A 246 10.99 13.93 -8.14
N ASP A 247 11.70 14.00 -7.02
CA ASP A 247 11.45 14.98 -5.96
C ASP A 247 11.97 16.37 -6.39
N ASP A 248 11.39 17.44 -5.85
CA ASP A 248 11.67 18.83 -6.23
C ASP A 248 11.92 19.70 -4.99
N GLY A 249 13.03 20.45 -4.98
CA GLY A 249 13.41 21.39 -3.92
C GLY A 249 14.88 21.25 -3.48
N PRO A 250 15.40 22.16 -2.62
CA PRO A 250 16.84 22.37 -2.43
C PRO A 250 17.67 21.17 -1.91
N LEU A 251 17.02 20.13 -1.37
CA LEU A 251 17.67 18.87 -0.99
C LEU A 251 17.52 17.77 -2.05
N ALA A 252 16.46 17.80 -2.87
CA ALA A 252 16.26 16.87 -3.98
C ALA A 252 17.17 17.21 -5.17
N ASP A 253 17.34 18.50 -5.46
CA ASP A 253 18.24 19.01 -6.51
C ASP A 253 19.70 18.57 -6.28
N ARG A 254 20.10 18.47 -5.01
CA ARG A 254 21.42 17.97 -4.58
C ARG A 254 21.59 16.47 -4.72
N LEU A 255 20.49 15.73 -4.88
CA LEU A 255 20.42 14.26 -4.85
C LEU A 255 19.81 13.69 -6.14
N ASP A 256 19.90 14.43 -7.25
CA ASP A 256 19.44 14.04 -8.60
C ASP A 256 17.98 13.56 -8.62
N GLY A 257 17.08 14.27 -7.93
CA GLY A 257 15.64 13.92 -7.85
C GLY A 257 15.32 12.70 -6.97
N PHE A 258 16.29 12.22 -6.20
CA PHE A 258 16.23 11.25 -5.10
C PHE A 258 15.73 9.79 -5.35
N ARG A 259 15.33 9.41 -6.57
CA ARG A 259 16.18 8.45 -7.33
C ARG A 259 16.51 6.95 -6.93
N GLY A 260 15.85 5.90 -6.37
CA GLY A 260 14.61 5.57 -5.63
C GLY A 260 13.70 4.35 -6.09
N ARG A 261 13.36 3.30 -5.29
CA ARG A 261 12.27 2.26 -5.51
C ARG A 261 12.30 1.12 -4.47
N SER A 262 11.30 0.22 -4.47
CA SER A 262 11.36 -1.10 -3.78
C SER A 262 10.40 -2.17 -4.38
N PHE A 263 10.61 -3.45 -4.06
CA PHE A 263 9.74 -4.59 -4.37
C PHE A 263 9.69 -5.55 -3.17
N ALA A 264 8.62 -6.34 -3.01
CA ALA A 264 8.58 -7.44 -2.05
C ALA A 264 7.82 -8.65 -2.61
N VAL A 265 8.12 -9.84 -2.11
CA VAL A 265 7.37 -11.09 -2.36
C VAL A 265 7.37 -11.89 -1.08
N GLY A 266 6.20 -12.30 -0.59
CA GLY A 266 6.11 -12.86 0.76
C GLY A 266 4.91 -13.77 1.03
N PRO A 267 4.95 -14.54 2.12
CA PRO A 267 3.86 -15.43 2.52
C PRO A 267 2.74 -14.67 3.25
N VAL A 268 1.54 -15.24 3.17
CA VAL A 268 0.36 -14.81 3.94
C VAL A 268 -0.25 -16.01 4.65
N LEU A 269 -0.60 -15.84 5.93
CA LEU A 269 -1.45 -16.74 6.69
C LEU A 269 -2.81 -16.07 6.91
N ARG A 270 -3.90 -16.83 6.77
CA ARG A 270 -5.28 -16.34 6.88
C ARG A 270 -6.07 -17.19 7.87
N TYR A 271 -6.99 -16.57 8.59
CA TYR A 271 -8.01 -17.24 9.41
C TYR A 271 -9.39 -16.58 9.17
N THR A 272 -10.45 -17.38 9.21
CA THR A 272 -11.85 -16.89 9.13
C THR A 272 -12.68 -17.47 10.27
N GLY A 273 -13.17 -16.61 11.15
CA GLY A 273 -13.94 -16.98 12.33
C GLY A 273 -15.16 -16.08 12.54
N GLY A 274 -15.56 -15.95 13.81
CA GLY A 274 -16.78 -15.25 14.17
C GLY A 274 -18.04 -16.12 14.01
N THR A 275 -19.18 -15.44 13.93
CA THR A 275 -20.52 -16.00 13.66
C THR A 275 -21.09 -15.41 12.37
N GLU A 276 -22.24 -15.89 11.88
CA GLU A 276 -22.90 -15.29 10.71
C GLU A 276 -23.30 -13.82 10.93
N ALA A 277 -23.62 -13.44 12.18
CA ALA A 277 -23.95 -12.06 12.56
C ALA A 277 -22.72 -11.19 12.89
N ALA A 278 -21.55 -11.80 13.10
CA ALA A 278 -20.30 -11.11 13.43
C ALA A 278 -19.11 -11.85 12.78
N PRO A 279 -18.95 -11.76 11.45
CA PRO A 279 -17.87 -12.42 10.73
C PRO A 279 -16.52 -11.76 11.04
N LEU A 280 -15.48 -12.57 11.18
CA LEU A 280 -14.13 -12.12 11.48
C LEU A 280 -13.13 -12.69 10.47
N VAL A 281 -12.35 -11.83 9.81
CA VAL A 281 -11.20 -12.23 9.00
C VAL A 281 -9.92 -11.72 9.67
N VAL A 282 -8.90 -12.58 9.73
CA VAL A 282 -7.54 -12.22 10.15
C VAL A 282 -6.57 -12.63 9.06
N ALA A 283 -5.61 -11.77 8.72
CA ALA A 283 -4.51 -12.07 7.81
C ALA A 283 -3.19 -11.54 8.39
N LEU A 284 -2.14 -12.36 8.33
CA LEU A 284 -0.78 -12.04 8.76
C LEU A 284 0.17 -12.26 7.57
N SER A 285 0.90 -11.22 7.18
CA SER A 285 1.83 -11.22 6.04
C SER A 285 3.23 -10.79 6.48
N TRP A 286 4.27 -11.35 5.85
CA TRP A 286 5.65 -10.89 5.97
C TRP A 286 6.18 -10.46 4.59
N ALA A 287 6.81 -9.29 4.52
CA ALA A 287 7.27 -8.61 3.31
C ALA A 287 8.78 -8.35 3.37
N PRO A 288 9.63 -9.31 2.99
CA PRO A 288 11.04 -9.05 2.76
C PRO A 288 11.21 -8.20 1.48
N GLU A 289 11.82 -7.02 1.60
CA GLU A 289 12.11 -6.17 0.46
C GLU A 289 13.33 -6.63 -0.36
N PHE A 290 13.30 -6.38 -1.67
CA PHE A 290 14.43 -6.56 -2.57
C PHE A 290 14.43 -5.56 -3.72
N GLY A 291 15.58 -5.39 -4.38
CA GLY A 291 15.75 -4.47 -5.51
C GLY A 291 15.65 -2.98 -5.14
N THR A 292 15.58 -2.69 -3.84
CA THR A 292 15.46 -1.38 -3.20
C THR A 292 16.57 -0.43 -3.67
N ARG A 293 16.20 0.84 -3.87
CA ARG A 293 17.11 1.94 -4.26
C ARG A 293 16.63 3.22 -3.59
N ASN A 294 17.53 4.08 -3.14
CA ASN A 294 17.29 5.35 -2.43
C ASN A 294 16.10 5.38 -1.43
N ARG A 295 15.89 4.29 -0.70
CA ARG A 295 15.03 4.25 0.48
C ARG A 295 15.61 3.22 1.44
N LEU A 296 15.11 3.19 2.67
CA LEU A 296 15.46 2.12 3.60
C LEU A 296 15.10 0.77 2.97
N SER A 297 15.95 -0.24 3.19
CA SER A 297 15.71 -1.62 2.78
C SER A 297 15.50 -2.46 4.05
N GLY A 298 14.51 -3.34 4.04
CA GLY A 298 14.09 -4.00 5.28
C GLY A 298 12.95 -5.00 5.12
N ASP A 299 12.28 -5.25 6.24
CA ASP A 299 11.22 -6.24 6.37
C ASP A 299 9.96 -5.60 6.96
N GLY A 300 8.82 -5.78 6.28
CA GLY A 300 7.49 -5.44 6.81
C GLY A 300 6.78 -6.67 7.39
N VAL A 301 6.04 -6.50 8.49
CA VAL A 301 5.11 -7.52 9.03
C VAL A 301 3.76 -6.88 9.24
N PHE A 302 2.73 -7.38 8.54
CA PHE A 302 1.40 -6.78 8.48
C PHE A 302 0.34 -7.71 9.10
N LEU A 303 -0.44 -7.20 10.05
CA LEU A 303 -1.57 -7.86 10.67
C LEU A 303 -2.86 -7.09 10.32
N ASN A 304 -3.73 -7.71 9.54
CA ASN A 304 -5.02 -7.17 9.14
C ASN A 304 -6.15 -7.95 9.81
N ILE A 305 -7.09 -7.24 10.43
CA ILE A 305 -8.28 -7.80 11.08
C ILE A 305 -9.50 -7.00 10.60
N SER A 306 -10.54 -7.67 10.12
CA SER A 306 -11.76 -6.98 9.64
C SER A 306 -13.05 -7.76 9.93
N GLY A 307 -14.15 -7.03 9.96
CA GLY A 307 -15.50 -7.55 10.19
C GLY A 307 -16.60 -6.51 9.96
N SER A 308 -17.83 -6.88 10.30
CA SER A 308 -19.00 -5.99 10.35
C SER A 308 -19.54 -5.89 11.78
N PHE A 309 -20.54 -5.02 11.96
CA PHE A 309 -21.48 -5.05 13.08
C PHE A 309 -22.83 -5.65 12.63
#